data_AF-A0A9N9HM61-F1
#
_entry.id   AF-A0A9N9HM61-F1
#
_cell.length_a   1.000
_cell.length_b   1.000
_cell.length_c   1.000
_cell.angle_alpha   90.00
_cell.angle_beta   90.00
_cell.angle_gamma   90.00
#
_symmetry.space_group_name_H-M   'P 1'
#
loop_
_entity.id
_entity.type
_entity.pdbx_description
1 polymer ?
#
loop_
_entity_poly.entity_id
_entity_poly.type
_entity_poly.pdbx_seq_one_letter_code
_entity_poly.pdbx_strand_id
1 'polypeptide(L)'
;QEIKNATSAEEINNLKDLLLSEITNLRNQKSTAAKLNDLLSQAANKNTYQALEALLQQIRELSATQAYKDQQAQINELEIKLQNLDPTKYQAGINQDIEEQLKNNGVQLSDLDPPTQENLKKLKNGEITEPTQVQALKTQVQTQIGKKGAEKELAKLTSAVQTALKSQNKSQIKKVKADLLKFIHSDNIYWQEQKDQAEKLLKDLEKNSLTA
;
A
#
# COMPACT_ATOMS: atom_id res chain seq x y z
N GLN A 1 -27.57 10.14 -0.82
CA GLN A 1 -28.28 11.44 -0.77
C GLN A 1 -27.68 12.46 -1.73
N GLU A 2 -26.38 12.39 -2.05
CA GLU A 2 -25.67 13.38 -2.90
C GLU A 2 -26.12 13.43 -4.37
N ILE A 3 -26.51 12.29 -4.99
CA ILE A 3 -26.95 12.25 -6.40
C ILE A 3 -28.14 13.17 -6.69
N LYS A 4 -29.07 13.34 -5.73
CA LYS A 4 -30.28 14.16 -5.94
C LYS A 4 -30.02 15.67 -5.81
N ASN A 5 -28.84 16.06 -5.33
CA ASN A 5 -28.52 17.46 -4.99
C ASN A 5 -27.50 18.09 -5.95
N ALA A 6 -26.91 17.33 -6.88
CA ALA A 6 -26.05 17.88 -7.92
C ALA A 6 -26.91 18.61 -8.96
N THR A 7 -26.73 19.92 -9.10
CA THR A 7 -27.57 20.79 -9.94
C THR A 7 -26.79 21.43 -11.09
N SER A 8 -25.46 21.50 -10.99
CA SER A 8 -24.58 21.98 -12.05
C SER A 8 -23.89 20.83 -12.80
N ALA A 9 -23.51 21.08 -14.05
CA ALA A 9 -22.74 20.13 -14.86
C ALA A 9 -21.41 19.75 -14.19
N GLU A 10 -20.81 20.67 -13.44
CA GLU A 10 -19.57 20.43 -12.70
C GLU A 10 -19.77 19.49 -11.51
N GLU A 11 -20.79 19.70 -10.68
CA GLU A 11 -21.15 18.78 -9.59
C GLU A 11 -21.46 17.38 -10.10
N ILE A 12 -22.17 17.27 -11.23
CA ILE A 12 -22.49 15.99 -11.87
C ILE A 12 -21.20 15.29 -12.34
N ASN A 13 -20.27 16.02 -12.95
CA ASN A 13 -18.99 15.46 -13.39
C ASN A 13 -18.12 15.01 -12.21
N ASN A 14 -18.10 15.78 -11.11
CA ASN A 14 -17.36 15.43 -9.90
C ASN A 14 -17.89 14.13 -9.29
N LEU A 15 -19.21 13.99 -9.20
CA LEU A 15 -19.86 12.79 -8.70
C LEU A 15 -19.59 11.58 -9.61
N LYS A 16 -19.62 11.79 -10.92
CA LYS A 16 -19.26 10.75 -11.90
C LYS A 16 -17.82 10.26 -11.69
N ASP A 17 -16.86 11.17 -11.55
CA ASP A 17 -15.45 10.82 -11.37
C ASP A 17 -15.22 10.07 -10.04
N LEU A 18 -15.89 10.49 -8.96
CA LEU A 18 -15.90 9.81 -7.67
C LEU A 18 -16.39 8.35 -7.82
N LEU A 19 -17.59 8.18 -8.38
CA LEU A 19 -18.21 6.85 -8.54
C LEU A 19 -17.40 5.94 -9.46
N LEU A 20 -16.85 6.47 -10.56
CA LEU A 20 -16.00 5.69 -11.45
C LEU A 20 -14.71 5.24 -10.75
N SER A 21 -14.11 6.10 -9.94
CA SER A 21 -12.93 5.75 -9.13
C SER A 21 -13.26 4.65 -8.11
N GLU A 22 -14.38 4.78 -7.40
CA GLU A 22 -14.83 3.78 -6.43
C GLU A 22 -15.12 2.42 -7.08
N ILE A 23 -15.89 2.40 -8.18
CA ILE A 23 -16.20 1.18 -8.93
C ILE A 23 -14.92 0.51 -9.45
N THR A 24 -13.99 1.29 -9.99
CA THR A 24 -12.71 0.78 -10.48
C THR A 24 -11.94 0.12 -9.35
N ASN A 25 -11.89 0.76 -8.18
CA ASN A 25 -11.22 0.18 -7.04
C ASN A 25 -11.90 -1.10 -6.52
N LEU A 26 -13.23 -1.13 -6.39
CA LEU A 26 -13.96 -2.33 -5.96
C LEU A 26 -13.69 -3.53 -6.88
N ARG A 27 -13.59 -3.29 -8.19
CA ARG A 27 -13.19 -4.31 -9.17
C ARG A 27 -11.76 -4.78 -8.94
N ASN A 28 -10.83 -3.86 -8.69
CA ASN A 28 -9.45 -4.19 -8.40
C ASN A 28 -9.33 -5.01 -7.11
N GLN A 29 -10.00 -4.62 -6.03
CA GLN A 29 -10.03 -5.38 -4.77
C GLN A 29 -10.50 -6.82 -4.96
N LYS A 30 -11.59 -7.02 -5.71
CA LYS A 30 -12.10 -8.36 -6.01
C LYS A 30 -11.11 -9.18 -6.84
N SER A 31 -10.48 -8.56 -7.83
CA SER A 31 -9.47 -9.20 -8.68
C SER A 31 -8.22 -9.57 -7.88
N THR A 32 -7.73 -8.66 -7.03
CA THR A 32 -6.59 -8.87 -6.12
C THR A 32 -6.88 -10.02 -5.16
N ALA A 33 -8.05 -10.05 -4.53
CA ALA A 33 -8.44 -11.13 -3.63
C ALA A 33 -8.50 -12.49 -4.34
N ALA A 34 -9.06 -12.53 -5.56
CA ALA A 34 -9.09 -13.75 -6.36
C ALA A 34 -7.67 -14.23 -6.75
N LYS A 35 -6.80 -13.31 -7.20
CA LYS A 35 -5.40 -13.60 -7.52
C LYS A 35 -4.67 -14.14 -6.29
N LEU A 36 -4.83 -13.50 -5.14
CA LEU A 36 -4.19 -13.93 -3.89
C LEU A 36 -4.63 -15.34 -3.49
N ASN A 37 -5.94 -15.61 -3.51
CA ASN A 37 -6.48 -16.93 -3.16
C ASN A 37 -5.95 -18.04 -4.09
N ASP A 38 -5.81 -17.75 -5.39
CA ASP A 38 -5.20 -18.67 -6.35
C ASP A 38 -3.72 -18.94 -6.02
N LEU A 39 -2.93 -17.88 -5.79
CA LEU A 39 -1.52 -18.00 -5.40
C LEU A 39 -1.34 -18.81 -4.10
N LEU A 40 -2.17 -18.56 -3.09
CA LEU A 40 -2.16 -19.30 -1.82
C LEU A 40 -2.48 -20.78 -2.02
N SER A 41 -3.46 -21.07 -2.87
CA SER A 41 -3.83 -22.45 -3.22
C SER A 41 -2.70 -23.18 -3.94
N GLN A 42 -2.02 -22.49 -4.86
CA GLN A 42 -0.85 -23.04 -5.55
C GLN A 42 0.35 -23.25 -4.60
N ALA A 43 0.54 -22.35 -3.63
CA ALA A 43 1.67 -22.35 -2.71
C ALA A 43 1.57 -23.46 -1.65
N ALA A 44 0.36 -23.79 -1.17
CA ALA A 44 0.12 -24.75 -0.10
C ALA A 44 0.86 -26.09 -0.30
N ASN A 45 0.91 -26.58 -1.53
CA ASN A 45 1.49 -27.88 -1.89
C ASN A 45 2.95 -27.81 -2.37
N LYS A 46 3.59 -26.64 -2.39
CA LYS A 46 5.00 -26.52 -2.79
C LYS A 46 5.92 -26.96 -1.67
N ASN A 47 6.84 -27.88 -1.97
CA ASN A 47 7.76 -28.47 -0.98
C ASN A 47 9.24 -28.23 -1.32
N THR A 48 9.52 -27.39 -2.32
CA THR A 48 10.88 -26.95 -2.65
C THR A 48 10.98 -25.45 -2.42
N TYR A 49 12.14 -24.99 -1.94
CA TYR A 49 12.37 -23.58 -1.65
C TYR A 49 12.09 -22.70 -2.89
N GLN A 50 12.65 -23.06 -4.04
CA GLN A 50 12.53 -22.29 -5.28
C GLN A 50 11.06 -22.14 -5.74
N ALA A 51 10.28 -23.22 -5.68
CA ALA A 51 8.89 -23.17 -6.14
C ALA A 51 7.98 -22.41 -5.17
N LEU A 52 8.26 -22.48 -3.86
CA LEU A 52 7.50 -21.76 -2.85
C LEU A 52 7.87 -20.26 -2.85
N GLU A 53 9.15 -19.92 -2.92
CA GLU A 53 9.63 -18.53 -2.96
C GLU A 53 9.08 -17.77 -4.16
N ALA A 54 9.04 -18.38 -5.36
CA ALA A 54 8.49 -17.72 -6.54
C ALA A 54 6.99 -17.35 -6.42
N LEU A 55 6.22 -18.13 -5.67
CA LEU A 55 4.82 -17.81 -5.38
C LEU A 55 4.71 -16.79 -4.25
N LEU A 56 5.54 -16.91 -3.21
CA LEU A 56 5.57 -15.95 -2.11
C LEU A 56 6.00 -14.56 -2.57
N GLN A 57 6.92 -14.43 -3.53
CA GLN A 57 7.26 -13.14 -4.14
C GLN A 57 6.03 -12.47 -4.77
N GLN A 58 5.24 -13.21 -5.55
CA GLN A 58 4.00 -12.69 -6.13
C GLN A 58 2.93 -12.36 -5.08
N ILE A 59 2.89 -13.11 -3.97
CA ILE A 59 2.01 -12.81 -2.83
C ILE A 59 2.46 -11.51 -2.14
N ARG A 60 3.78 -11.33 -1.94
CA ARG A 60 4.38 -10.14 -1.32
C ARG A 60 4.18 -8.86 -2.15
N GLU A 61 4.04 -8.95 -3.48
CA GLU A 61 3.62 -7.82 -4.32
C GLU A 61 2.25 -7.25 -3.91
N LEU A 62 1.41 -8.07 -3.26
CA LEU A 62 0.09 -7.69 -2.78
C LEU A 62 0.10 -7.26 -1.31
N SER A 63 1.27 -7.10 -0.67
CA SER A 63 1.40 -6.89 0.79
C SER A 63 0.69 -5.65 1.32
N ALA A 64 0.47 -4.65 0.47
CA ALA A 64 -0.23 -3.43 0.84
C ALA A 64 -1.76 -3.57 0.77
N THR A 65 -2.32 -4.69 0.33
CA THR A 65 -3.75 -4.82 0.03
C THR A 65 -4.55 -5.38 1.21
N GLN A 66 -5.84 -5.07 1.27
CA GLN A 66 -6.72 -5.62 2.32
C GLN A 66 -6.79 -7.16 2.24
N ALA A 67 -6.82 -7.74 1.04
CA ALA A 67 -6.86 -9.18 0.86
C ALA A 67 -5.64 -9.88 1.49
N TYR A 68 -4.45 -9.28 1.37
CA TYR A 68 -3.24 -9.79 1.99
C TYR A 68 -3.36 -9.77 3.51
N LYS A 69 -3.82 -8.65 4.08
CA LYS A 69 -4.06 -8.52 5.53
C LYS A 69 -5.07 -9.56 6.04
N ASP A 70 -6.13 -9.82 5.29
CA ASP A 70 -7.15 -10.81 5.65
C ASP A 70 -6.59 -12.25 5.65
N GLN A 71 -5.62 -12.54 4.78
CA GLN A 71 -4.97 -13.85 4.65
C GLN A 71 -3.62 -13.95 5.39
N GLN A 72 -3.30 -13.00 6.27
CA GLN A 72 -2.00 -12.89 6.90
C GLN A 72 -1.58 -14.18 7.63
N ALA A 73 -2.51 -14.87 8.27
CA ALA A 73 -2.22 -16.12 8.98
C ALA A 73 -1.69 -17.21 8.02
N GLN A 74 -2.38 -17.46 6.91
CA GLN A 74 -1.97 -18.44 5.91
C GLN A 74 -0.65 -18.05 5.25
N ILE A 75 -0.44 -16.76 4.98
CA ILE A 75 0.80 -16.24 4.42
C ILE A 75 1.96 -16.49 5.39
N ASN A 76 1.76 -16.23 6.69
CA ASN A 76 2.77 -16.47 7.72
C ASN A 76 3.15 -17.95 7.80
N GLU A 77 2.19 -18.87 7.69
CA GLU A 77 2.47 -20.31 7.65
C GLU A 77 3.36 -20.70 6.46
N LEU A 78 3.10 -20.11 5.28
CA LEU A 78 3.91 -20.34 4.08
C LEU A 78 5.32 -19.75 4.21
N GLU A 79 5.46 -18.57 4.80
CA GLU A 79 6.76 -17.94 5.07
C GLU A 79 7.58 -18.78 6.07
N ILE A 80 6.96 -19.28 7.14
CA ILE A 80 7.60 -20.20 8.09
C ILE A 80 8.01 -21.50 7.38
N LYS A 81 7.13 -22.06 6.53
CA LYS A 81 7.46 -23.24 5.72
C LYS A 81 8.67 -22.97 4.83
N LEU A 82 8.73 -21.82 4.18
CA LEU A 82 9.84 -21.44 3.32
C LEU A 82 11.15 -21.30 4.11
N GLN A 83 11.11 -20.67 5.29
CA GLN A 83 12.25 -20.57 6.18
C GLN A 83 12.76 -21.97 6.59
N ASN A 84 11.87 -22.90 6.89
CA ASN A 84 12.26 -24.28 7.25
C ASN A 84 12.86 -25.07 6.08
N LEU A 85 12.55 -24.71 4.83
CA LEU A 85 13.15 -25.34 3.65
C LEU A 85 14.60 -24.91 3.42
N ASP A 86 14.92 -23.63 3.63
CA ASP A 86 16.28 -23.10 3.52
C ASP A 86 16.43 -21.78 4.33
N PRO A 87 16.84 -21.85 5.61
CA PRO A 87 16.92 -20.68 6.48
C PRO A 87 17.88 -19.61 5.96
N THR A 88 19.00 -20.02 5.38
CA THR A 88 20.03 -19.10 4.88
C THR A 88 19.53 -18.34 3.65
N LYS A 89 18.92 -19.03 2.67
CA LYS A 89 18.33 -18.33 1.52
C LYS A 89 17.16 -17.43 1.94
N TYR A 90 16.30 -17.91 2.85
CA TYR A 90 15.20 -17.10 3.35
C TYR A 90 15.68 -15.79 3.99
N GLN A 91 16.71 -15.86 4.82
CA GLN A 91 17.32 -14.70 5.46
C GLN A 91 17.88 -13.69 4.45
N ALA A 92 18.51 -14.16 3.37
CA ALA A 92 18.97 -13.30 2.29
C ALA A 92 17.81 -12.63 1.53
N GLY A 93 16.71 -13.38 1.30
CA GLY A 93 15.50 -12.87 0.66
C GLY A 93 14.80 -11.76 1.45
N ILE A 94 14.73 -11.87 2.79
CA ILE A 94 14.16 -10.82 3.65
C ILE A 94 14.85 -9.47 3.42
N ASN A 95 16.18 -9.47 3.30
CA ASN A 95 16.94 -8.23 3.12
C ASN A 95 16.59 -7.55 1.80
N GLN A 96 16.44 -8.34 0.73
CA GLN A 96 16.03 -7.85 -0.59
C GLN A 96 14.59 -7.31 -0.55
N ASP A 97 13.66 -8.06 0.04
CA ASP A 97 12.25 -7.65 0.17
C ASP A 97 12.13 -6.30 0.87
N ILE A 98 12.86 -6.09 1.97
CA ILE A 98 12.78 -4.84 2.74
C ILE A 98 13.41 -3.68 1.98
N GLU A 99 14.53 -3.90 1.28
CA GLU A 99 15.17 -2.86 0.46
C GLU A 99 14.27 -2.43 -0.71
N GLU A 100 13.59 -3.38 -1.34
CA GLU A 100 12.61 -3.09 -2.36
C GLU A 100 11.41 -2.31 -1.81
N GLN A 101 10.89 -2.71 -0.63
CA GLN A 101 9.78 -1.97 -0.02
C GLN A 101 10.15 -0.54 0.37
N LEU A 102 11.34 -0.31 0.94
CA LEU A 102 11.85 1.02 1.21
C LEU A 102 11.87 1.86 -0.06
N LYS A 103 12.44 1.31 -1.14
CA LYS A 103 12.51 1.98 -2.45
C LYS A 103 11.13 2.29 -3.02
N ASN A 104 10.24 1.31 -3.07
CA ASN A 104 8.90 1.44 -3.66
C ASN A 104 8.04 2.45 -2.89
N ASN A 105 8.24 2.57 -1.59
CA ASN A 105 7.56 3.57 -0.75
C ASN A 105 8.30 4.92 -0.69
N GLY A 106 9.47 5.04 -1.33
CA GLY A 106 10.31 6.24 -1.26
C GLY A 106 10.75 6.57 0.17
N VAL A 107 10.92 5.55 1.02
CA VAL A 107 11.30 5.65 2.43
C VAL A 107 12.79 5.35 2.55
N GLN A 108 13.51 6.21 3.26
CA GLN A 108 14.90 6.00 3.66
C GLN A 108 14.95 5.37 5.04
N LEU A 109 16.07 4.70 5.38
CA LEU A 109 16.25 4.12 6.71
C LEU A 109 16.10 5.17 7.82
N SER A 110 16.60 6.38 7.60
CA SER A 110 16.51 7.52 8.52
C SER A 110 15.09 8.06 8.70
N ASP A 111 14.15 7.71 7.81
CA ASP A 111 12.74 8.10 7.96
C ASP A 111 11.99 7.23 8.97
N LEU A 112 12.55 6.07 9.34
CA LEU A 112 11.94 5.12 10.28
C LEU A 112 12.25 5.51 11.73
N ASP A 113 11.39 5.13 12.67
CA ASP A 113 11.63 5.33 14.09
C ASP A 113 12.79 4.44 14.60
N PRO A 114 13.51 4.84 15.68
CA PRO A 114 14.67 4.09 16.16
C PRO A 114 14.39 2.62 16.49
N PRO A 115 13.26 2.24 17.13
CA PRO A 115 12.89 0.84 17.30
C PRO A 115 12.81 0.06 15.98
N THR A 116 12.19 0.62 14.94
CA THR A 116 12.09 -0.03 13.63
C THR A 116 13.46 -0.18 12.96
N GLN A 117 14.34 0.81 13.08
CA GLN A 117 15.72 0.73 12.56
C GLN A 117 16.51 -0.40 13.22
N GLU A 118 16.40 -0.53 14.55
CA GLU A 118 17.06 -1.60 15.30
C GLU A 118 16.51 -2.99 14.93
N ASN A 119 15.19 -3.11 14.78
CA ASN A 119 14.55 -4.34 14.33
C ASN A 119 15.01 -4.75 12.93
N LEU A 120 15.12 -3.79 12.02
CA LEU A 120 15.67 -4.05 10.69
C LEU A 120 17.13 -4.53 10.75
N LYS A 121 17.95 -3.93 11.62
CA LYS A 121 19.34 -4.36 11.80
C LYS A 121 19.41 -5.81 12.29
N LYS A 122 18.60 -6.19 13.28
CA LYS A 122 18.50 -7.57 13.78
C LYS A 122 18.10 -8.56 12.70
N LEU A 123 17.12 -8.19 11.87
CA LEU A 123 16.75 -8.98 10.69
C LEU A 123 17.94 -9.11 9.74
N LYS A 124 18.57 -7.99 9.34
CA LYS A 124 19.68 -8.01 8.36
C LYS A 124 20.87 -8.85 8.80
N ASN A 125 21.18 -8.81 10.09
CA ASN A 125 22.33 -9.52 10.66
C ASN A 125 22.01 -11.00 11.00
N GLY A 126 20.76 -11.44 10.89
CA GLY A 126 20.35 -12.78 11.30
C GLY A 126 20.48 -13.01 12.82
N GLU A 127 20.36 -11.94 13.62
CA GLU A 127 20.42 -12.02 15.10
C GLU A 127 19.20 -12.75 15.69
N ILE A 128 18.13 -12.88 14.89
CA ILE A 128 16.94 -13.66 15.22
C ILE A 128 16.80 -14.77 14.19
N THR A 129 16.70 -16.01 14.66
CA THR A 129 16.63 -17.20 13.79
C THR A 129 15.37 -18.03 13.98
N GLU A 130 14.63 -17.81 15.08
CA GLU A 130 13.40 -18.53 15.34
C GLU A 130 12.31 -18.08 14.34
N PRO A 131 11.68 -18.99 13.58
CA PRO A 131 10.81 -18.60 12.47
C PRO A 131 9.65 -17.66 12.83
N THR A 132 8.97 -17.90 13.95
CA THR A 132 7.82 -17.07 14.33
C THR A 132 8.25 -15.65 14.72
N GLN A 133 9.41 -15.51 15.38
CA GLN A 133 10.01 -14.22 15.74
C GLN A 133 10.52 -13.48 14.52
N VAL A 134 11.20 -14.16 13.59
CA VAL A 134 11.62 -13.57 12.32
C VAL A 134 10.41 -13.01 11.57
N GLN A 135 9.34 -13.80 11.45
CA GLN A 135 8.13 -13.38 10.74
C GLN A 135 7.40 -12.22 11.44
N ALA A 136 7.30 -12.25 12.77
CA ALA A 136 6.69 -11.17 13.54
C ALA A 136 7.47 -9.86 13.34
N LEU A 137 8.80 -9.92 13.41
CA LEU A 137 9.66 -8.75 13.25
C LEU A 137 9.63 -8.22 11.80
N LYS A 138 9.66 -9.11 10.80
CA LYS A 138 9.48 -8.76 9.38
C LYS A 138 8.17 -7.99 9.21
N THR A 139 7.06 -8.54 9.69
CA THR A 139 5.72 -7.93 9.57
C THR A 139 5.68 -6.53 10.20
N GLN A 140 6.29 -6.36 11.38
CA GLN A 140 6.37 -5.05 12.04
C GLN A 140 7.13 -4.03 11.20
N VAL A 141 8.33 -4.39 10.71
CA VAL A 141 9.16 -3.50 9.89
C VAL A 141 8.45 -3.11 8.60
N GLN A 142 7.87 -4.08 7.88
CA GLN A 142 7.15 -3.83 6.64
C GLN A 142 5.92 -2.92 6.86
N THR A 143 5.21 -3.12 7.98
CA THR A 143 4.09 -2.26 8.37
C THR A 143 4.53 -0.80 8.56
N GLN A 144 5.65 -0.57 9.24
CA GLN A 144 6.16 0.78 9.48
C GLN A 144 6.66 1.44 8.20
N ILE A 145 7.31 0.69 7.31
CA ILE A 145 7.70 1.18 5.98
C ILE A 145 6.45 1.59 5.18
N GLY A 146 5.41 0.76 5.15
CA GLY A 146 4.17 1.04 4.46
C GLY A 146 3.46 2.30 5.00
N LYS A 147 3.35 2.43 6.32
CA LYS A 147 2.81 3.64 6.96
C LYS A 147 3.61 4.88 6.60
N LYS A 148 4.95 4.80 6.69
CA LYS A 148 5.81 5.93 6.35
C LYS A 148 5.71 6.32 4.89
N GLY A 149 5.59 5.34 4.00
CA GLY A 149 5.32 5.54 2.58
C GLY A 149 4.02 6.31 2.33
N ALA A 150 2.94 5.89 2.99
CA ALA A 150 1.64 6.55 2.90
C ALA A 150 1.69 8.01 3.37
N GLU A 151 2.36 8.28 4.50
CA GLU A 151 2.58 9.65 5.00
C GLU A 151 3.31 10.52 3.98
N LYS A 152 4.39 10.00 3.37
CA LYS A 152 5.16 10.74 2.37
C LYS A 152 4.34 11.01 1.11
N GLU A 153 3.55 10.05 0.66
CA GLU A 153 2.68 10.23 -0.49
C GLU A 153 1.59 11.27 -0.23
N LEU A 154 0.95 11.25 0.95
CA LEU A 154 0.00 12.27 1.37
C LEU A 154 0.66 13.67 1.41
N ALA A 155 1.88 13.79 1.91
CA ALA A 155 2.62 15.05 1.93
C ALA A 155 2.93 15.58 0.51
N LYS A 156 3.23 14.70 -0.45
CA LYS A 156 3.37 15.08 -1.86
C LYS A 156 2.05 15.58 -2.44
N LEU A 157 0.94 14.87 -2.20
CA LEU A 157 -0.39 15.28 -2.65
C LEU A 157 -0.80 16.62 -2.06
N THR A 158 -0.54 16.85 -0.77
CA THR A 158 -0.75 18.14 -0.11
C THR A 158 -0.01 19.27 -0.82
N SER A 159 1.28 19.06 -1.11
CA SER A 159 2.11 20.04 -1.82
C SER A 159 1.63 20.29 -3.25
N ALA A 160 1.15 19.24 -3.93
CA ALA A 160 0.60 19.32 -5.27
C ALA A 160 -0.73 20.11 -5.30
N VAL A 161 -1.62 19.91 -4.33
CA VAL A 161 -2.85 20.69 -4.14
C VAL A 161 -2.52 22.16 -3.98
N GLN A 162 -1.62 22.50 -3.05
CA GLN A 162 -1.22 23.90 -2.81
C GLN A 162 -0.66 24.56 -4.07
N THR A 163 0.17 23.82 -4.83
CA THR A 163 0.75 24.33 -6.08
C THR A 163 -0.31 24.55 -7.16
N ALA A 164 -1.22 23.59 -7.34
CA ALA A 164 -2.29 23.68 -8.33
C ALA A 164 -3.27 24.83 -8.03
N LEU A 165 -3.59 25.05 -6.74
CA LEU A 165 -4.44 26.16 -6.31
C LEU A 165 -3.77 27.52 -6.53
N LYS A 166 -2.46 27.64 -6.24
CA LYS A 166 -1.71 28.87 -6.48
C LYS A 166 -1.56 29.21 -7.96
N SER A 167 -1.36 28.21 -8.81
CA SER A 167 -1.18 28.41 -10.26
C SER A 167 -2.49 28.64 -11.00
N GLN A 168 -3.63 28.29 -10.39
CA GLN A 168 -4.96 28.25 -11.00
C GLN A 168 -5.00 27.46 -12.33
N ASN A 169 -4.03 26.56 -12.53
CA ASN A 169 -3.93 25.80 -13.77
C ASN A 169 -4.95 24.65 -13.73
N LYS A 170 -6.01 24.77 -14.51
CA LYS A 170 -7.11 23.77 -14.59
C LYS A 170 -6.60 22.36 -14.90
N SER A 171 -5.56 22.21 -15.71
CA SER A 171 -4.99 20.89 -16.01
C SER A 171 -4.27 20.30 -14.80
N GLN A 172 -3.57 21.12 -14.00
CA GLN A 172 -2.92 20.67 -12.77
C GLN A 172 -3.96 20.30 -11.71
N ILE A 173 -5.00 21.12 -11.54
CA ILE A 173 -6.11 20.84 -10.61
C ILE A 173 -6.77 19.50 -10.97
N LYS A 174 -7.09 19.29 -12.26
CA LYS A 174 -7.68 18.02 -12.72
C LYS A 174 -6.78 16.82 -12.44
N LYS A 175 -5.47 16.95 -12.67
CA LYS A 175 -4.51 15.88 -12.39
C LYS A 175 -4.45 15.55 -10.90
N VAL A 176 -4.26 16.56 -10.05
CA VAL A 176 -4.16 16.37 -8.59
C VAL A 176 -5.45 15.80 -8.03
N LYS A 177 -6.61 16.22 -8.55
CA LYS A 177 -7.91 15.62 -8.21
C LYS A 177 -7.94 14.12 -8.50
N ALA A 178 -7.51 13.70 -9.70
CA ALA A 178 -7.46 12.28 -10.06
C ALA A 178 -6.50 11.49 -9.16
N ASP A 179 -5.34 12.07 -8.82
CA ASP A 179 -4.37 11.46 -7.92
C ASP A 179 -4.93 11.30 -6.49
N LEU A 180 -5.65 12.30 -5.97
CA LEU A 180 -6.36 12.23 -4.69
C LEU A 180 -7.46 11.16 -4.70
N LEU A 181 -8.29 11.11 -5.74
CA LEU A 181 -9.35 10.10 -5.87
C LEU A 181 -8.76 8.68 -5.92
N LYS A 182 -7.64 8.50 -6.63
CA LYS A 182 -6.89 7.24 -6.63
C LYS A 182 -6.39 6.90 -5.23
N PHE A 183 -5.85 7.87 -4.50
CA PHE A 183 -5.35 7.67 -3.14
C PHE A 183 -6.46 7.26 -2.17
N ILE A 184 -7.55 8.04 -2.14
CA ILE A 184 -8.73 7.86 -1.27
C ILE A 184 -9.38 6.50 -1.47
N HIS A 185 -9.53 6.09 -2.73
CA HIS A 185 -10.19 4.84 -3.05
C HIS A 185 -9.25 3.65 -3.09
N SER A 186 -7.92 3.82 -3.06
CA SER A 186 -6.95 2.72 -3.18
C SER A 186 -7.23 1.54 -2.25
N ASP A 187 -6.96 0.31 -2.70
CA ASP A 187 -6.97 -0.89 -1.85
C ASP A 187 -5.75 -0.99 -0.93
N ASN A 188 -4.82 -0.03 -1.01
CA ASN A 188 -3.67 0.07 -0.14
C ASN A 188 -4.10 0.39 1.30
N ILE A 189 -3.92 -0.56 2.21
CA ILE A 189 -4.31 -0.46 3.63
C ILE A 189 -3.65 0.71 4.35
N TYR A 190 -2.42 1.08 3.98
CA TYR A 190 -1.70 2.19 4.60
C TYR A 190 -2.22 3.54 4.11
N TRP A 191 -2.66 3.63 2.85
CA TRP A 191 -3.31 4.83 2.32
C TRP A 191 -4.70 5.00 2.92
N GLN A 192 -5.41 3.90 3.18
CA GLN A 192 -6.71 3.93 3.87
C GLN A 192 -6.60 4.52 5.29
N GLU A 193 -5.49 4.33 6.01
CA GLU A 193 -5.25 5.00 7.30
C GLU A 193 -5.16 6.54 7.18
N GLN A 194 -4.88 7.05 5.98
CA GLN A 194 -4.73 8.49 5.67
C GLN A 194 -5.90 9.06 4.86
N LYS A 195 -6.98 8.28 4.69
CA LYS A 195 -8.09 8.59 3.80
C LYS A 195 -8.78 9.90 4.18
N ASP A 196 -9.08 10.10 5.46
CA ASP A 196 -9.79 11.28 5.95
C ASP A 196 -9.03 12.58 5.65
N GLN A 197 -7.70 12.56 5.74
CA GLN A 197 -6.85 13.69 5.40
C GLN A 197 -6.88 13.95 3.88
N ALA A 198 -6.80 12.90 3.07
CA ALA A 198 -6.90 13.01 1.62
C ALA A 198 -8.27 13.53 1.16
N GLU A 199 -9.36 13.09 1.78
CA GLU A 199 -10.72 13.60 1.50
C GLU A 199 -10.86 15.08 1.85
N LYS A 200 -10.24 15.54 2.93
CA LYS A 200 -10.18 16.98 3.27
C LYS A 200 -9.43 17.75 2.20
N LEU A 201 -8.27 17.26 1.74
CA LEU A 201 -7.52 17.89 0.65
C LEU A 201 -8.32 17.96 -0.64
N LEU A 202 -9.09 16.92 -0.96
CA LEU A 202 -9.97 16.90 -2.14
C LEU A 202 -11.06 17.96 -2.02
N LYS A 203 -11.74 18.05 -0.86
CA LYS A 203 -12.77 19.07 -0.60
C LYS A 203 -12.20 20.49 -0.70
N ASP A 204 -10.99 20.71 -0.17
CA ASP A 204 -10.31 22.00 -0.26
C ASP A 204 -9.96 22.34 -1.71
N LEU A 205 -9.47 21.38 -2.49
CA LEU A 205 -9.18 21.56 -3.91
C LEU A 205 -10.44 21.94 -4.69
N GLU A 206 -11.56 21.23 -4.48
CA GLU A 206 -12.83 21.46 -5.18
C GLU A 206 -13.47 22.81 -4.81
N LYS A 207 -13.47 23.17 -3.51
CA LYS A 207 -14.04 24.46 -3.06
C LYS A 207 -13.29 25.65 -3.66
N ASN A 208 -11.97 25.60 -3.68
CA ASN A 208 -11.14 26.72 -4.13
C ASN A 208 -10.96 26.76 -5.65
N SER A 209 -11.22 25.66 -6.37
CA SER A 209 -11.26 25.66 -7.83
C SER A 209 -12.51 26.30 -8.41
N LEU A 210 -13.59 26.43 -7.64
CA LEU A 210 -14.86 27.05 -8.04
C LEU A 210 -14.87 28.58 -7.90
N THR A 211 -13.94 29.13 -7.12
CA THR A 211 -13.84 30.58 -6.83
C THR A 211 -12.81 31.31 -7.69
N ALA A 212 -12.15 30.61 -8.62
CA ALA A 212 -11.05 31.08 -9.46
C ALA A 212 -11.46 31.12 -10.94
#